data_AF-A0A0P9M8V8-F1
#
_entry.id   AF-A0A0P9M8V8-F1
#
_cell.length_a   1.000
_cell.length_b   1.000
_cell.length_c   1.000
_cell.angle_alpha   90.00
_cell.angle_beta   90.00
_cell.angle_gamma   90.00
#
_symmetry.space_group_name_H-M   'P 1'
#
loop_
_entity.id
_entity.type
_entity.pdbx_description
1 polymer ?
#
loop_
_entity_poly.entity_id
_entity_poly.type
_entity_poly.pdbx_seq_one_letter_code
_entity_poly.pdbx_strand_id
1 'polypeptide(L)'
;MATRNVVLTPHQEQVIHDLVQSGRYQNASEVMREGLRLLEQRVAEDTAKVEALRQATSIGLMDLERGRFTQLTKGDLEHYLEGLSLEATSPSRLNRGDLYGFQRGESHEKNDLPNTRLMY
;
A
#
# COMPACT_ATOMS: atom_id res chain seq x y z
N MET A 1 11.73 -16.78 27.87
CA MET A 1 10.78 -17.23 26.82
C MET A 1 9.96 -18.39 27.36
N ALA A 2 8.70 -18.51 26.93
CA ALA A 2 7.89 -19.71 27.21
C ALA A 2 8.35 -20.86 26.30
N THR A 3 8.42 -22.08 26.84
CA THR A 3 8.76 -23.29 26.09
C THR A 3 7.52 -24.13 25.85
N ARG A 4 7.43 -24.77 24.68
CA ARG A 4 6.41 -25.77 24.36
C ARG A 4 7.05 -26.95 23.66
N ASN A 5 6.59 -28.15 24.02
CA ASN A 5 7.00 -29.38 23.35
C ASN A 5 6.16 -29.57 22.10
N VAL A 6 6.82 -29.90 20.99
CA VAL A 6 6.19 -30.21 19.70
C VAL A 6 6.72 -31.55 19.21
N VAL A 7 5.85 -32.36 18.63
CA VAL A 7 6.24 -33.61 17.98
C VAL A 7 6.58 -33.28 16.53
N LEU A 8 7.77 -33.64 16.10
CA LEU A 8 8.23 -33.45 14.73
C LEU A 8 8.13 -34.76 13.98
N THR A 9 7.78 -34.67 12.71
CA THR A 9 7.96 -35.79 11.77
C THR A 9 9.45 -35.98 11.47
N PRO A 10 9.89 -37.18 11.05
CA PRO A 10 11.30 -37.41 10.68
C PRO A 10 11.82 -36.43 9.62
N HIS A 11 10.97 -36.04 8.68
CA HIS A 11 11.34 -35.07 7.65
C HIS A 11 11.58 -33.66 8.24
N GLN A 12 10.71 -33.19 9.13
CA GLN A 12 10.87 -31.88 9.77
C GLN A 12 12.12 -31.83 10.65
N GLU A 13 12.40 -32.91 11.37
CA GLU A 13 13.63 -33.04 12.15
C GLU A 13 14.87 -32.95 11.25
N GLN A 14 14.88 -33.66 10.11
CA GLN A 14 15.99 -33.58 9.16
C GLN A 14 16.18 -32.17 8.60
N VAL A 15 15.09 -31.49 8.21
CA VAL A 15 15.18 -30.11 7.70
C VAL A 15 15.76 -29.17 8.76
N ILE A 16 15.30 -29.26 10.00
CA ILE A 16 15.83 -28.44 11.10
C ILE A 16 17.30 -28.78 11.35
N HIS A 17 17.65 -30.06 11.35
CA HIS A 17 19.02 -30.52 11.52
C HIS A 17 19.95 -29.91 10.46
N ASP A 18 19.61 -30.04 9.17
CA ASP A 18 20.42 -29.54 8.07
C ASP A 18 20.60 -28.01 8.12
N LEU A 19 19.53 -27.29 8.46
CA LEU A 19 19.54 -25.83 8.61
C LEU A 19 20.43 -25.35 9.78
N VAL A 20 20.52 -26.13 10.85
CA VAL A 20 21.43 -25.83 11.98
C VAL A 20 22.86 -26.25 11.65
N GLN A 21 23.06 -27.45 11.07
CA GLN A 21 24.39 -27.96 10.69
C GLN A 21 25.07 -27.08 9.64
N SER A 22 24.31 -26.50 8.72
CA SER A 22 24.83 -25.53 7.74
C SER A 22 25.31 -24.21 8.37
N GLY A 23 25.02 -23.98 9.65
CA GLY A 23 25.33 -22.73 10.35
C GLY A 23 24.40 -21.56 10.02
N ARG A 24 23.38 -21.77 9.18
CA ARG A 24 22.40 -20.74 8.84
C ARG A 24 21.56 -20.32 10.05
N TYR A 25 21.34 -21.23 10.98
CA TYR A 25 20.65 -20.99 12.25
C TYR A 25 21.44 -21.61 13.40
N GLN A 26 21.44 -20.97 14.57
CA GLN A 26 22.19 -21.45 15.73
C GLN A 26 21.53 -22.64 16.41
N ASN A 27 20.20 -22.76 16.30
CA ASN A 27 19.42 -23.79 16.99
C ASN A 27 18.05 -23.98 16.35
N ALA A 28 17.39 -25.09 16.70
CA ALA A 28 16.04 -25.41 16.25
C ALA A 28 15.00 -24.34 16.60
N SER A 29 15.15 -23.66 17.75
CA SER A 29 14.18 -22.64 18.16
C SER A 29 14.20 -21.42 17.24
N GLU A 30 15.34 -21.07 16.65
CA GLU A 30 15.43 -20.02 15.63
C GLU A 30 14.75 -20.44 14.33
N VAL A 31 15.00 -21.65 13.86
CA VAL A 31 14.33 -22.21 12.67
C VAL A 31 12.82 -22.19 12.84
N MET A 32 12.33 -22.65 14.01
CA MET A 32 10.90 -22.69 14.31
C MET A 32 10.28 -21.30 14.40
N ARG A 33 10.97 -20.32 15.00
CA ARG A 33 10.48 -18.93 15.05
C ARG A 33 10.40 -18.31 13.67
N GLU A 34 11.41 -18.53 12.81
CA GLU A 34 11.38 -18.02 11.44
C GLU A 34 10.29 -18.72 10.62
N GLY A 35 10.11 -20.03 10.79
CA GLY A 35 9.00 -20.76 10.20
C GLY A 35 7.63 -20.21 10.62
N LEU A 36 7.46 -19.87 11.90
CA LEU A 36 6.24 -19.24 12.40
C LEU A 36 6.04 -17.83 11.83
N ARG A 37 7.10 -17.02 11.74
CA ARG A 37 7.03 -15.68 11.14
C ARG A 37 6.57 -15.74 9.68
N LEU A 38 7.08 -16.71 8.91
CA LEU A 38 6.66 -16.93 7.52
C LEU A 38 5.19 -17.38 7.43
N LEU A 39 4.74 -18.23 8.36
CA LEU A 39 3.34 -18.64 8.44
C LEU A 39 2.42 -17.45 8.77
N GLU A 40 2.78 -16.65 9.78
CA GLU A 40 2.04 -15.45 10.17
C GLU A 40 1.92 -14.46 9.01
N GLN A 41 3.03 -14.21 8.31
CA GLN A 41 3.05 -13.36 7.12
C GLN A 41 2.08 -13.88 6.05
N ARG A 42 2.13 -15.18 5.74
CA ARG A 42 1.24 -15.78 4.74
C ARG A 42 -0.24 -15.67 5.14
N VAL A 43 -0.56 -15.92 6.41
CA VAL A 43 -1.93 -15.79 6.93
C VAL A 43 -2.42 -14.34 6.83
N ALA A 44 -1.56 -13.37 7.15
CA ALA A 44 -1.90 -11.96 7.03
C ALA A 44 -2.12 -11.55 5.55
N GLU A 45 -1.25 -11.99 4.65
CA GLU A 45 -1.39 -11.74 3.21
C GLU A 45 -2.69 -12.33 2.64
N ASP A 46 -3.01 -13.58 2.99
CA ASP A 46 -4.21 -14.25 2.49
C ASP A 46 -5.48 -13.58 3.03
N THR A 47 -5.46 -13.15 4.30
CA THR A 47 -6.55 -12.36 4.88
C THR A 47 -6.74 -11.03 4.16
N ALA A 48 -5.64 -10.31 3.90
CA ALA A 48 -5.68 -9.03 3.20
C ALA A 48 -6.20 -9.17 1.76
N LYS A 49 -5.80 -10.24 1.04
CA LYS A 49 -6.30 -10.53 -0.32
C LYS A 49 -7.81 -10.75 -0.33
N VAL A 50 -8.33 -11.57 0.59
CA VAL A 50 -9.76 -11.84 0.68
C VAL A 50 -10.54 -10.55 0.99
N GLU A 51 -10.03 -9.73 1.89
CA GLU A 51 -10.68 -8.47 2.24
C GLU A 51 -10.68 -7.49 1.06
N ALA A 52 -9.56 -7.36 0.34
CA ALA A 52 -9.48 -6.54 -0.87
C ALA A 52 -10.47 -7.01 -1.95
N LEU A 53 -10.62 -8.33 -2.14
CA LEU A 53 -11.59 -8.88 -3.10
C LEU A 53 -13.04 -8.60 -2.67
N ARG A 54 -13.36 -8.70 -1.38
CA ARG A 54 -14.68 -8.37 -0.85
C ARG A 54 -15.01 -6.89 -1.06
N GLN A 55 -14.06 -6.01 -0.78
CA GLN A 55 -14.21 -4.57 -1.00
C GLN A 55 -14.40 -4.23 -2.48
N ALA A 56 -13.54 -4.77 -3.36
CA ALA A 56 -13.67 -4.57 -4.80
C ALA A 56 -15.02 -5.07 -5.33
N THR A 57 -15.49 -6.23 -4.85
CA THR A 57 -16.81 -6.78 -5.21
C THR A 57 -17.94 -5.88 -4.73
N SER A 58 -17.86 -5.39 -3.49
CA SER A 58 -18.86 -4.48 -2.94
C SER A 58 -18.93 -3.18 -3.72
N ILE A 59 -17.78 -2.61 -4.12
CA ILE A 59 -17.70 -1.42 -4.98
C ILE A 59 -18.33 -1.71 -6.34
N GLY A 60 -17.96 -2.83 -6.98
CA GLY A 60 -18.52 -3.21 -8.27
C GLY A 60 -20.04 -3.40 -8.22
N LEU A 61 -20.58 -4.02 -7.19
CA LEU A 61 -22.03 -4.17 -7.02
C LEU A 61 -22.73 -2.82 -6.83
N MET A 62 -22.14 -1.95 -6.01
CA MET A 62 -22.61 -0.58 -5.81
C MET A 62 -22.58 0.27 -7.10
N ASP A 63 -21.63 0.02 -8.00
CA ASP A 63 -21.58 0.66 -9.31
C ASP A 63 -22.66 0.10 -10.24
N LEU A 64 -22.88 -1.22 -10.24
CA LEU A 64 -23.96 -1.86 -10.99
C LEU A 64 -25.33 -1.32 -10.59
N GLU A 65 -25.63 -1.24 -9.29
CA GLU A 65 -26.89 -0.70 -8.76
C GLU A 65 -27.12 0.76 -9.16
N ARG A 66 -26.05 1.54 -9.30
CA ARG A 66 -26.11 2.95 -9.71
C ARG A 66 -26.03 3.14 -11.22
N GLY A 67 -26.05 2.06 -12.01
CA GLY A 67 -25.93 2.12 -13.47
C GLY A 67 -24.57 2.58 -13.97
N ARG A 68 -23.53 2.57 -13.13
CA ARG A 68 -22.16 2.94 -13.49
C ARG A 68 -21.40 1.76 -14.09
N PHE A 69 -21.92 1.23 -15.19
CA PHE A 69 -21.29 0.14 -15.92
C PHE A 69 -21.51 0.30 -17.43
N THR A 70 -20.64 -0.34 -18.21
CA THR A 70 -20.80 -0.46 -19.66
C THR A 70 -21.05 -1.92 -19.98
N GLN A 71 -22.14 -2.21 -20.70
CA GLN A 71 -22.39 -3.56 -21.19
C GLN A 71 -21.56 -3.80 -22.46
N LEU A 72 -20.78 -4.88 -22.46
CA LEU A 72 -19.92 -5.26 -23.59
C LEU A 72 -20.22 -6.70 -23.99
N THR A 73 -20.26 -6.97 -25.30
CA THR A 73 -20.19 -8.33 -25.80
C THR A 73 -18.73 -8.74 -26.02
N LYS A 74 -18.48 -10.04 -26.23
CA LYS A 74 -17.12 -10.55 -26.46
C LYS A 74 -16.43 -9.90 -27.66
N GLY A 75 -17.17 -9.47 -28.68
CA GLY A 75 -16.63 -8.82 -29.88
C GLY A 75 -16.31 -7.34 -29.71
N ASP A 76 -16.86 -6.69 -28.69
CA ASP A 76 -16.76 -5.23 -28.51
C ASP A 76 -15.61 -4.82 -27.60
N LEU A 77 -14.99 -5.78 -26.91
CA LEU A 77 -14.00 -5.51 -25.86
C LEU A 77 -12.77 -4.75 -26.41
N GLU A 78 -12.22 -5.19 -27.54
CA GLU A 78 -11.04 -4.58 -28.14
C GLU A 78 -11.32 -3.12 -28.53
N HIS A 79 -12.42 -2.86 -29.24
CA HIS A 79 -12.83 -1.52 -29.62
C HIS A 79 -13.14 -0.61 -28.42
N TYR A 80 -13.75 -1.16 -27.36
CA TYR A 80 -14.00 -0.41 -26.14
C TYR A 80 -12.71 0.02 -25.44
N LEU A 81 -11.72 -0.89 -25.34
CA LEU A 81 -10.42 -0.59 -24.75
C LEU A 81 -9.62 0.43 -25.59
N GLU A 82 -9.69 0.32 -26.91
CA GLU A 82 -9.10 1.32 -27.82
C GLU A 82 -9.71 2.71 -27.59
N GLY A 83 -11.03 2.81 -27.50
CA GLY A 83 -11.73 4.06 -27.18
C GLY A 83 -11.28 4.68 -25.84
N LEU A 84 -11.18 3.86 -24.79
CA LEU A 84 -10.69 4.30 -23.48
C LEU A 84 -9.23 4.78 -23.53
N SER A 85 -8.38 4.13 -24.32
CA SER A 85 -6.98 4.53 -24.46
C SER A 85 -6.86 5.91 -25.14
N LEU A 86 -7.67 6.17 -26.17
CA LEU A 86 -7.70 7.46 -26.86
C LEU A 86 -8.26 8.58 -25.98
N GLU A 87 -9.29 8.28 -25.18
CA GLU A 87 -9.85 9.22 -24.19
C GLU A 87 -8.85 9.53 -23.06
N ALA A 88 -8.11 8.53 -22.58
CA ALA A 88 -7.10 8.72 -21.54
C ALA A 88 -5.87 9.51 -22.01
N THR A 89 -5.54 9.42 -23.31
CA THR A 89 -4.41 10.14 -23.92
C THR A 89 -4.79 11.54 -24.41
N SER A 90 -6.08 11.88 -24.39
CA SER A 90 -6.55 13.20 -24.79
C SER A 90 -6.11 14.26 -23.75
N PRO A 91 -5.45 15.36 -24.16
CA PRO A 91 -4.85 16.34 -23.24
C PRO A 91 -5.87 17.18 -22.44
N SER A 92 -7.17 16.96 -22.63
CA SER A 92 -8.27 17.70 -22.01
C SER A 92 -8.52 17.40 -20.52
N ARG A 93 -7.79 16.45 -19.91
CA ARG A 93 -7.84 16.23 -18.45
C ARG A 93 -6.75 16.96 -17.64
N LEU A 94 -5.78 17.61 -18.28
CA LEU A 94 -4.86 18.53 -17.60
C LEU A 94 -5.44 19.94 -17.65
N ASN A 95 -6.44 20.20 -16.80
CA ASN A 95 -6.98 21.54 -16.64
C ASN A 95 -5.90 22.41 -15.98
N ARG A 96 -5.25 23.23 -16.81
CA ARG A 96 -4.19 24.18 -16.48
C ARG A 96 -4.79 25.41 -15.75
N GLY A 97 -5.50 25.17 -14.65
CA GLY A 97 -6.16 26.19 -13.81
C GLY A 97 -5.64 26.24 -12.38
N ASP A 98 -5.03 25.16 -11.87
CA ASP A 98 -4.69 25.04 -10.44
C ASP A 98 -3.26 25.50 -10.08
N LEU A 99 -2.52 26.13 -11.00
CA LEU A 99 -1.10 26.47 -10.82
C LEU A 99 -0.78 27.95 -10.54
N TYR A 100 -1.77 28.82 -10.32
CA TYR A 100 -1.50 30.19 -9.84
C TYR A 100 -2.49 30.62 -8.75
N GLY A 101 -2.37 29.98 -7.59
CA GLY A 101 -3.11 30.34 -6.36
C GLY A 101 -2.20 30.40 -5.14
N PHE A 102 -0.97 30.92 -5.26
CA PHE A 102 -0.14 31.22 -4.09
C PHE A 102 -0.36 32.68 -3.69
N GLN A 103 -1.29 32.91 -2.76
CA GLN A 103 -1.42 34.18 -2.07
C GLN A 103 -0.11 34.46 -1.32
N ARG A 104 0.61 35.50 -1.73
CA ARG A 104 1.71 36.07 -0.96
C ARG A 104 1.09 36.79 0.23
N GLY A 105 1.06 36.11 1.37
CA GLY A 105 0.78 36.69 2.67
C GLY A 105 1.74 37.86 2.95
N GLU A 106 1.17 38.86 3.59
CA GLU A 106 1.68 40.18 3.91
C GLU A 106 3.05 40.16 4.63
N SER A 107 3.94 41.06 4.22
CA SER A 107 4.97 41.62 5.11
C SER A 107 4.80 43.14 5.13
N HIS A 108 4.03 43.58 6.13
CA HIS A 108 3.93 44.99 6.52
C HIS A 108 5.27 45.40 7.15
N GLU A 109 6.15 46.01 6.36
CA GLU A 109 7.31 46.74 6.87
C GLU A 109 6.86 48.17 7.20
N LYS A 110 6.60 48.43 8.48
CA LYS A 110 6.68 49.79 9.03
C LYS A 110 7.69 49.77 10.17
N ASN A 111 8.88 50.25 9.82
CA ASN A 111 9.86 50.81 10.74
C ASN A 111 9.18 51.87 11.60
N ASP A 112 9.15 51.65 12.91
CA ASP A 112 9.14 52.71 13.91
C ASP A 112 9.99 52.22 15.10
N LEU A 113 11.24 52.69 15.13
CA LEU A 113 12.15 52.55 16.25
C LEU A 113 11.60 53.31 17.46
N PRO A 114 11.83 52.79 18.68
CA PRO A 114 12.30 53.73 19.67
C PRO A 114 13.51 53.22 20.46
N ASN A 115 14.34 54.19 20.81
CA ASN A 115 15.08 54.31 22.07
C ASN A 115 16.60 54.02 22.02
N THR A 116 17.35 55.08 21.73
CA THR A 116 18.61 55.35 22.44
C THR A 116 18.63 56.80 22.92
N ARG A 117 18.47 56.92 24.24
CA ARG A 117 18.76 58.05 25.13
C ARG A 117 20.08 58.77 24.81
N LEU A 118 20.08 60.11 24.80
CA LEU A 118 21.17 60.95 25.31
C LEU A 118 20.62 62.32 25.72
N MET A 119 20.77 62.61 27.02
CA MET A 119 20.73 63.96 27.57
C MET A 119 21.98 64.70 27.10
N TYR A 120 21.83 65.97 26.72
CA TYR A 120 22.39 67.17 27.37
C TYR A 120 21.80 68.40 26.67
#